data_AF-A0A090QK24-F1
#
_entry.id   AF-A0A090QK24-F1
#
_cell.length_a   1.000
_cell.length_b   1.000
_cell.length_c   1.000
_cell.angle_alpha   90.00
_cell.angle_beta   90.00
_cell.angle_gamma   90.00
#
_symmetry.space_group_name_H-M   'P 1'
#
loop_
_entity.id
_entity.type
_entity.pdbx_description
1 polymer ?
#
loop_
_entity_poly.entity_id
_entity_poly.type
_entity_poly.pdbx_seq_one_letter_code
_entity_poly.pdbx_strand_id
1 'polypeptide(L)' 'MPVKVVDQAETTVLGAAMYAFTGAGIYASITEAQDAMKPNFTVVLPQSGPQSQLQQQGQKELETC' A
#
# COMPACT_ATOMS: atom_id res chain seq x y z
N MET A 1 7.89 11.94 0.77
CA MET A 1 7.92 10.50 1.12
C MET A 1 7.70 9.67 -0.13
N PRO A 2 8.47 8.59 -0.37
CA PRO A 2 8.23 7.66 -1.49
C PRO A 2 6.93 6.88 -1.29
N VAL A 3 6.15 6.70 -2.35
CA VAL A 3 4.94 5.87 -2.34
C VAL A 3 5.29 4.53 -2.98
N LYS A 4 5.06 3.43 -2.26
CA LYS A 4 5.16 2.07 -2.82
C LYS A 4 3.78 1.65 -3.28
N VAL A 5 3.62 1.45 -4.58
CA VAL A 5 2.37 0.98 -5.19
C VAL A 5 2.51 -0.51 -5.44
N VAL A 6 1.57 -1.29 -4.93
CA VAL A 6 1.48 -2.72 -5.24
C VAL A 6 0.91 -2.87 -6.64
N ASP A 7 1.52 -3.69 -7.48
CA ASP A 7 1.04 -3.90 -8.86
C ASP A 7 -0.23 -4.78 -8.90
N GLN A 8 -0.41 -5.62 -7.88
CA GLN A 8 -1.59 -6.46 -7.69
C GLN A 8 -2.79 -5.64 -7.18
N ALA A 9 -3.86 -5.59 -7.98
CA ALA A 9 -5.10 -4.88 -7.63
C ALA A 9 -5.86 -5.51 -6.44
N GLU A 10 -5.56 -6.76 -6.07
CA GLU A 10 -6.31 -7.53 -5.08
C GLU A 10 -5.54 -7.78 -3.77
N THR A 11 -5.00 -6.71 -3.18
CA THR A 11 -4.28 -6.80 -1.89
C THR A 11 -5.14 -7.33 -0.75
N THR A 12 -6.46 -7.12 -0.82
CA THR A 12 -7.42 -7.64 0.16
C THR A 12 -7.56 -9.17 0.08
N VAL A 13 -7.61 -9.72 -1.14
CA VAL A 13 -7.72 -11.18 -1.37
C VAL A 13 -6.44 -11.87 -0.92
N LEU A 14 -5.28 -11.26 -1.19
CA LEU A 14 -3.98 -11.78 -0.74
C LEU A 14 -3.90 -11.88 0.79
N GLY A 15 -4.41 -10.86 1.50
CA GLY A 15 -4.48 -10.88 2.97
C GLY A 15 -5.40 -11.99 3.50
N ALA A 16 -6.57 -12.18 2.88
CA ALA A 16 -7.48 -13.26 3.28
C ALA A 16 -6.86 -14.65 3.05
N ALA A 17 -6.19 -14.86 1.92
CA ALA A 17 -5.50 -16.10 1.59
C ALA A 17 -4.35 -16.40 2.58
N MET A 18 -3.58 -15.39 2.98
CA MET A 18 -2.54 -15.52 4.00
C MET A 18 -3.06 -16.11 5.32
N TYR A 19 -4.16 -15.54 5.83
CA TYR A 19 -4.76 -15.99 7.08
C TYR A 19 -5.37 -17.39 6.92
N ALA A 20 -6.02 -17.67 5.79
CA ALA A 20 -6.58 -18.99 5.51
C ALA A 20 -5.50 -20.07 5.45
N PHE A 21 -4.39 -19.81 4.75
CA PHE A 21 -3.29 -20.78 4.61
C PHE A 21 -2.50 -20.98 5.90
N THR A 22 -2.33 -19.93 6.70
CA THR A 22 -1.72 -20.05 8.04
C THR A 22 -2.65 -20.86 8.97
N GLY A 23 -3.96 -20.59 8.95
CA GLY A 23 -4.95 -21.34 9.74
C GLY A 23 -5.13 -22.79 9.30
N ALA A 24 -4.91 -23.10 8.03
CA ALA A 24 -4.90 -24.45 7.47
C ALA A 24 -3.60 -25.22 7.76
N GLY A 25 -2.59 -24.58 8.36
CA GLY A 25 -1.28 -25.19 8.65
C GLY A 25 -0.38 -25.35 7.43
N ILE A 26 -0.68 -24.69 6.30
CA ILE A 26 0.18 -24.68 5.11
C ILE A 26 1.44 -23.86 5.37
N TYR A 27 1.32 -22.77 6.13
CA TYR A 27 2.46 -21.98 6.62
C TYR A 27 2.47 -22.03 8.15
N ALA A 28 3.65 -22.20 8.75
CA ALA A 28 3.80 -22.34 10.19
C ALA A 28 3.61 -21.00 10.92
N SER A 29 3.74 -19.88 10.22
CA SER A 29 3.55 -18.54 10.76
C SER A 29 3.10 -17.55 9.69
N ILE A 30 2.50 -16.43 10.13
CA ILE A 30 2.15 -15.33 9.23
C ILE A 30 3.39 -14.76 8.53
N THR A 31 4.54 -14.73 9.21
CA THR A 31 5.80 -14.24 8.63
C THR A 31 6.27 -15.11 7.46
N GLU A 32 6.12 -16.42 7.57
CA GLU A 32 6.43 -17.36 6.48
C GLU A 32 5.47 -17.17 5.30
N ALA A 33 4.17 -17.05 5.58
CA ALA A 33 3.17 -16.75 4.56
C ALA A 33 3.44 -15.41 3.87
N GLN A 34 3.92 -14.40 4.61
CA GLN A 34 4.33 -13.10 4.11
C GLN A 34 5.51 -13.14 3.15
N ASP A 35 6.50 -13.98 3.43
CA ASP A 35 7.64 -14.10 2.52
C ASP A 35 7.27 -14.85 1.25
N ALA A 36 6.46 -15.90 1.37
CA ALA A 36 5.96 -16.68 0.24
C ALA A 36 4.98 -15.92 -0.67
N MET A 37 4.20 -14.97 -0.11
CA MET A 37 3.17 -14.21 -0.82
C MET A 37 3.50 -12.71 -0.94
N LYS A 38 4.76 -12.36 -1.18
CA LYS A 38 5.17 -10.97 -1.44
C LYS A 38 4.79 -10.54 -2.87
N PRO A 39 3.90 -9.56 -3.06
CA PRO A 39 3.62 -9.03 -4.38
C PRO A 39 4.77 -8.15 -4.88
N ASN A 40 4.83 -7.91 -6.18
CA ASN A 40 5.76 -6.93 -6.75
C ASN A 40 5.29 -5.50 -6.42
N PHE A 41 6.25 -4.63 -6.11
CA PHE A 41 6.01 -3.24 -5.78
C PHE A 41 6.72 -2.32 -6.77
N THR A 42 6.01 -1.29 -7.21
CA THR A 42 6.56 -0.18 -7.97
C THR A 42 6.74 1.01 -7.02
N VAL A 43 7.96 1.54 -6.94
CA VAL A 43 8.26 2.70 -6.08
C VAL A 43 8.10 3.98 -6.88
N VAL A 44 7.15 4.81 -6.50
CA VAL A 44 6.94 6.15 -7.05
C VAL A 44 7.60 7.16 -6.12
N LEU A 45 8.64 7.82 -6.63
CA LEU A 45 9.32 8.90 -5.93
C LEU A 45 8.59 10.23 -6.20
N PRO A 46 8.27 11.03 -5.18
CA PRO A 46 7.77 12.37 -5.40
C PRO A 46 8.87 13.18 -6.10
N GLN A 47 8.56 13.72 -7.26
CA GLN A 47 9.42 14.67 -7.94
C GLN A 47 9.22 16.04 -7.31
N SER A 48 10.29 16.84 -7.22
CA SER A 48 10.32 18.19 -6.65
C SER A 48 9.55 19.22 -7.51
N GLY A 49 8.31 18.92 -7.89
CA GLY A 49 7.40 19.89 -8.49
C GLY A 49 6.79 20.81 -7.44
N PRO A 50 5.98 21.82 -7.83
CA PRO A 50 5.37 22.78 -6.93
C PRO A 50 4.23 22.16 -6.08
N GLN A 51 4.57 21.13 -5.30
CA GLN A 51 3.66 20.39 -4.42
C GLN A 51 3.17 21.27 -3.26
N SER A 52 3.94 22.28 -2.88
CA SER A 52 3.59 23.26 -1.85
C SER A 52 2.45 24.19 -2.28
N GLN A 53 2.29 24.48 -3.58
CA GLN A 53 1.20 25.37 -4.04
C GLN A 53 -0.15 24.67 -4.07
N LEU A 54 -0.18 23.38 -4.47
CA LEU A 54 -1.40 22.57 -4.49
C LEU A 54 -1.92 22.27 -3.08
N GLN A 55 -1.02 22.03 -2.10
CA GLN A 55 -1.41 21.82 -0.70
C GLN A 55 -2.01 23.09 -0.07
N GLN A 56 -1.48 24.27 -0.40
CA GLN A 56 -2.00 25.54 0.09
C GLN A 56 -3.36 25.90 -0.53
N GLN A 57 -3.62 25.53 -1.79
CA GLN A 57 -4.92 25.74 -2.44
C GLN A 57 -6.02 24.88 -1.81
N GLY A 58 -5.75 23.59 -1.58
CA GLY A 58 -6.72 22.70 -0.93
C GLY A 58 -7.10 23.15 0.49
N GLN A 59 -6.15 23.74 1.24
CA GLN A 59 -6.44 24.31 2.56
C GLN A 59 -7.31 25.58 2.47
N LYS A 60 -7.05 26.47 1.49
CA LYS A 60 -7.86 27.67 1.29
C LYS A 60 -9.31 27.39 0.86
N GLU A 61 -9.54 26.32 0.09
CA GLU A 61 -10.90 25.88 -0.25
C GLU A 61 -11.66 25.33 0.97
N LEU A 62 -10.97 24.65 1.90
CA LEU A 62 -11.57 24.12 3.12
C LEU A 62 -11.98 25.21 4.12
N GLU A 63 -11.30 26.36 4.12
CA GLU A 63 -11.60 27.52 4.98
C GLU A 63 -12.74 28.41 4.45
N THR A 64 -13.25 28.14 3.24
CA THR A 64 -14.31 28.93 2.58
C THR A 64 -15.70 28.29 2.70
N CYS A 65 -15.84 27.16 3.43
CA CYS A 65 -17.13 26.56 3.76
C CYS A 65 -17.70 27.04 5.10
#